data_AF-A0A1F7TB15-F1
#
_entry.id   AF-A0A1F7TB15-F1
#
_cell.length_a   1.000
_cell.length_b   1.000
_cell.length_c   1.000
_cell.angle_alpha   90.00
_cell.angle_beta   90.00
_cell.angle_gamma   90.00
#
_symmetry.space_group_name_H-M   'P 1'
#
loop_
_entity.id
_entity.type
_entity.pdbx_description
1 polymer ?
#
loop_
_entity_poly.entity_id
_entity_poly.type
_entity_poly.pdbx_seq_one_letter_code
_entity_poly.pdbx_strand_id
1 'polypeptide(L)'
;INSLGLEKDLRYEPPYTIMWGVNEETAGTKVMTMQRTIIPPGGKNKLHSHACDATFYVAKGPIYVYCGGPENPVRHLVEAGHFCYVPAGEVHGQENPSPADYAELIASYGNCPHQDKAGTTFME
;
A
#
# COMPACT_ATOMS: atom_id res chain seq x y z
N ILE A 1 16.34 1.20 9.04
CA ILE A 1 16.40 -0.07 8.27
C ILE A 1 16.66 0.28 6.81
N ASN A 2 17.59 -0.39 6.12
CA ASN A 2 17.91 -0.09 4.73
C ASN A 2 16.91 -0.79 3.79
N SER A 3 15.93 -0.06 3.28
CA SER A 3 14.89 -0.63 2.41
C SER A 3 15.40 -1.20 1.08
N LEU A 4 16.59 -0.79 0.62
CA LEU A 4 17.16 -1.28 -0.64
C LEU A 4 17.73 -2.71 -0.52
N GLY A 5 18.03 -3.15 0.70
CA GLY A 5 18.59 -4.48 0.97
C GLY A 5 17.56 -5.48 1.51
N LEU A 6 16.29 -5.09 1.62
CA LEU A 6 15.23 -5.96 2.13
C LEU A 6 14.77 -6.95 1.05
N GLU A 7 14.27 -8.08 1.51
CA GLU A 7 13.55 -9.02 0.66
C GLU A 7 12.32 -8.35 0.03
N LYS A 8 12.02 -8.74 -1.20
CA LYS A 8 10.89 -8.23 -1.98
C LYS A 8 9.71 -9.16 -1.83
N ASP A 9 8.63 -8.65 -1.26
CA ASP A 9 7.35 -9.31 -1.26
C ASP A 9 6.60 -8.96 -2.54
N LEU A 10 6.50 -9.94 -3.45
CA LEU A 10 5.78 -9.83 -4.72
C LEU A 10 4.37 -10.43 -4.65
N ARG A 11 3.97 -10.95 -3.49
CA ARG A 11 2.75 -11.75 -3.31
C ARG A 11 1.68 -11.03 -2.53
N TYR A 12 2.05 -10.10 -1.64
CA TYR A 12 1.10 -9.43 -0.77
C TYR A 12 0.02 -8.68 -1.55
N GLU A 13 0.41 -7.79 -2.47
CA GLU A 13 -0.53 -7.03 -3.33
C GLU A 13 0.00 -6.97 -4.76
N PRO A 14 -0.08 -8.07 -5.55
CA PRO A 14 0.40 -8.07 -6.92
C PRO A 14 -0.35 -7.02 -7.77
N PRO A 15 0.33 -6.33 -8.69
CA PRO A 15 1.68 -6.60 -9.21
C PRO A 15 2.81 -5.84 -8.47
N TYR A 16 2.62 -5.43 -7.23
CA TYR A 16 3.54 -4.52 -6.56
C TYR A 16 4.78 -5.23 -6.04
N THR A 17 5.86 -4.47 -5.90
CA THR A 17 7.05 -4.89 -5.14
C THR A 17 7.06 -4.17 -3.81
N ILE A 18 6.86 -4.92 -2.73
CA ILE A 18 6.78 -4.39 -1.38
C ILE A 18 8.03 -4.78 -0.59
N MET A 19 8.58 -3.82 0.15
CA MET A 19 9.70 -4.04 1.08
C MET A 19 9.27 -3.58 2.48
N TRP A 20 9.14 -4.54 3.40
CA TRP A 20 8.67 -4.33 4.77
C TRP A 20 9.78 -3.76 5.66
N GLY A 21 9.85 -2.43 5.74
CA GLY A 21 10.94 -1.72 6.39
C GLY A 21 10.83 -1.62 7.91
N VAL A 22 9.63 -1.59 8.46
CA VAL A 22 9.39 -1.58 9.90
C VAL A 22 8.27 -2.57 10.17
N ASN A 23 8.51 -3.60 10.97
CA ASN A 23 7.52 -4.53 11.50
C ASN A 23 8.14 -5.28 12.70
N GLU A 24 7.44 -6.25 13.26
CA GLU A 24 7.87 -7.06 14.39
C GLU A 24 9.21 -7.76 14.14
N GLU A 25 9.45 -8.25 12.92
CA GLU A 25 10.67 -9.00 12.58
C GLU A 25 11.87 -8.09 12.35
N THR A 26 11.66 -6.97 11.66
CA THR A 26 12.75 -6.06 11.25
C THR A 26 13.10 -5.03 12.32
N ALA A 27 12.13 -4.63 13.14
CA ALA A 27 12.28 -3.52 14.10
C ALA A 27 11.79 -3.84 15.53
N GLY A 28 11.18 -5.02 15.77
CA GLY A 28 10.68 -5.40 17.09
C GLY A 28 9.43 -4.65 17.57
N THR A 29 8.83 -3.82 16.72
CA THR A 29 7.62 -3.05 17.06
C THR A 29 6.42 -3.95 17.30
N LYS A 30 5.53 -3.51 18.21
CA LYS A 30 4.27 -4.20 18.54
C LYS A 30 3.03 -3.48 18.02
N VAL A 31 3.20 -2.33 17.38
CA VAL A 31 2.09 -1.40 17.10
C VAL A 31 2.11 -0.78 15.71
N MET A 32 3.11 -1.05 14.87
CA MET A 32 3.12 -0.48 13.52
C MET A 32 3.82 -1.34 12.50
N THR A 33 3.42 -1.16 11.24
CA THR A 33 4.13 -1.66 10.07
C THR A 33 4.41 -0.49 9.14
N MET A 34 5.58 -0.43 8.50
CA MET A 34 5.89 0.49 7.40
C MET A 34 6.51 -0.25 6.23
N GLN A 35 6.12 0.13 5.02
CA GLN A 35 6.59 -0.46 3.79
C GLN A 35 6.99 0.60 2.77
N ARG A 36 7.98 0.25 1.95
CA ARG A 36 8.25 0.92 0.69
C ARG A 36 7.63 0.07 -0.42
N THR A 37 6.80 0.69 -1.25
CA THR A 37 6.04 0.00 -2.28
C THR A 37 6.36 0.59 -3.64
N ILE A 38 6.76 -0.26 -4.58
CA ILE A 38 6.98 0.11 -5.98
C ILE A 38 5.83 -0.44 -6.81
N ILE A 39 5.12 0.46 -7.48
CA ILE A 39 4.05 0.13 -8.40
C ILE A 39 4.62 0.21 -9.83
N PRO A 40 4.65 -0.91 -10.57
CA PRO A 40 5.20 -0.90 -11.93
C PRO A 40 4.37 0.00 -12.87
N PRO A 41 4.89 0.35 -14.06
CA PRO A 41 4.11 1.05 -15.07
C PRO A 41 2.80 0.30 -15.38
N GLY A 42 1.66 1.01 -15.37
CA GLY A 42 0.32 0.44 -15.56
C GLY A 42 -0.13 -0.51 -14.44
N GLY A 43 0.63 -0.62 -13.35
CA GLY A 43 0.34 -1.55 -12.26
C GLY A 43 -0.93 -1.16 -11.51
N LYS A 44 -1.79 -2.14 -11.26
CA LYS A 44 -3.03 -2.00 -10.49
C LYS A 44 -3.24 -3.21 -9.61
N ASN A 45 -3.35 -3.01 -8.30
CA ASN A 45 -3.73 -4.08 -7.39
C ASN A 45 -5.25 -4.27 -7.35
N LYS A 46 -5.69 -5.41 -6.83
CA LYS A 46 -7.10 -5.66 -6.56
C LYS A 46 -7.59 -4.74 -5.44
N LEU A 47 -8.88 -4.38 -5.51
CA LEU A 47 -9.54 -3.74 -4.38
C LEU A 47 -9.48 -4.66 -3.16
N HIS A 48 -9.19 -4.09 -2.00
CA HIS A 48 -9.04 -4.81 -0.75
C HIS A 48 -9.33 -3.91 0.45
N SER A 49 -9.42 -4.52 1.63
CA SER A 49 -9.48 -3.81 2.91
C SER A 49 -8.52 -4.45 3.91
N HIS A 50 -8.20 -3.72 4.98
CA HIS A 50 -7.41 -4.22 6.11
C HIS A 50 -8.23 -4.09 7.40
N ALA A 51 -7.96 -4.95 8.38
CA ALA A 51 -8.49 -4.85 9.74
C ALA A 51 -7.83 -3.74 10.59
N CYS A 52 -6.99 -2.92 9.98
CA CYS A 52 -6.25 -1.83 10.61
C CYS A 52 -6.24 -0.60 9.69
N ASP A 53 -5.96 0.55 10.29
CA ASP A 53 -5.80 1.80 9.55
C ASP A 53 -4.57 1.73 8.64
N ALA A 54 -4.75 2.14 7.39
CA ALA A 54 -3.67 2.27 6.42
C ALA A 54 -3.43 3.74 6.07
N THR A 55 -2.17 4.11 5.94
CA THR A 55 -1.76 5.40 5.40
C THR A 55 -0.72 5.19 4.34
N PHE A 56 -0.65 6.08 3.36
CA PHE A 56 0.47 6.09 2.44
C PHE A 56 0.81 7.51 1.99
N TYR A 57 2.10 7.76 1.83
CA TYR A 57 2.64 8.97 1.22
C TYR A 57 3.10 8.64 -0.21
N VAL A 58 2.63 9.41 -1.18
CA VAL A 58 3.02 9.24 -2.59
C VAL A 58 4.39 9.88 -2.78
N ALA A 59 5.44 9.07 -2.71
CA ALA A 59 6.82 9.53 -2.90
C ALA A 59 7.15 9.80 -4.37
N LYS A 60 6.58 8.99 -5.28
CA LYS A 60 6.63 9.19 -6.73
C LYS A 60 5.28 8.80 -7.34
N GLY A 61 4.77 9.61 -8.26
CA GLY A 61 3.45 9.41 -8.87
C GLY A 61 3.29 10.22 -10.16
N PRO A 62 2.06 10.63 -10.51
CA PRO A 62 0.83 10.44 -9.73
C PRO A 62 0.37 8.98 -9.68
N ILE A 63 -0.57 8.68 -8.77
CA ILE A 63 -1.32 7.42 -8.76
C ILE A 63 -2.83 7.70 -8.75
N TYR A 64 -3.62 6.75 -9.22
CA TYR A 64 -5.03 6.70 -8.86
C TYR A 64 -5.21 5.95 -7.54
N VAL A 65 -6.08 6.47 -6.68
CA VAL A 65 -6.59 5.80 -5.48
C VAL A 65 -8.08 5.55 -5.66
N TYR A 66 -8.51 4.34 -5.36
CA TYR A 66 -9.90 3.89 -5.39
C TYR A 66 -10.42 3.78 -3.96
N CYS A 67 -11.63 4.26 -3.66
CA CYS A 67 -12.28 4.13 -2.34
C CYS A 67 -13.82 4.14 -2.45
N GLY A 68 -14.54 3.81 -1.37
CA GLY A 68 -16.02 3.94 -1.32
C GLY A 68 -16.83 2.69 -1.70
N GLY A 69 -16.19 1.52 -1.87
CA GLY A 69 -16.86 0.22 -2.03
C GLY A 69 -16.42 -0.60 -3.25
N PRO A 70 -16.79 -1.90 -3.32
CA PRO A 70 -16.29 -2.81 -4.36
C PRO A 70 -16.94 -2.63 -5.73
N GLU A 71 -18.22 -2.24 -5.82
CA GLU A 71 -18.95 -2.18 -7.09
C GLU A 71 -18.63 -0.93 -7.93
N ASN A 72 -18.54 0.23 -7.28
CA ASN A 72 -18.32 1.51 -7.95
C ASN A 72 -17.42 2.42 -7.10
N PRO A 73 -16.12 2.08 -6.94
CA PRO A 73 -15.22 2.90 -6.16
C PRO A 73 -15.03 4.27 -6.82
N VAL A 74 -15.06 5.32 -6.00
CA VAL A 74 -14.64 6.66 -6.37
C VAL A 74 -13.14 6.62 -6.70
N ARG A 75 -12.75 7.28 -7.79
CA ARG A 75 -11.36 7.34 -8.25
C ARG A 75 -10.79 8.73 -8.07
N HIS A 76 -9.70 8.86 -7.31
CA HIS A 76 -8.98 10.10 -7.08
C HIS A 76 -7.58 10.04 -7.72
N LEU A 77 -7.18 11.07 -8.47
CA LEU A 77 -5.78 11.23 -8.89
C LEU A 77 -5.01 11.91 -7.76
N VAL A 78 -3.95 11.27 -7.28
CA VAL A 78 -3.14 11.75 -6.16
C VAL A 78 -1.71 11.97 -6.64
N GLU A 79 -1.26 13.22 -6.56
CA GLU A 79 0.08 13.65 -6.94
C GLU A 79 1.14 13.25 -5.90
N ALA A 80 2.40 13.18 -6.33
CA ALA A 80 3.51 13.04 -5.41
C ALA A 80 3.52 14.17 -4.36
N GLY A 81 3.93 13.86 -3.13
CA GLY A 81 3.92 14.81 -2.02
C GLY A 81 2.67 14.80 -1.15
N HIS A 82 1.68 13.96 -1.46
CA HIS A 82 0.42 13.90 -0.71
C HIS A 82 0.34 12.66 0.17
N PHE A 83 -0.39 12.83 1.29
CA PHE A 83 -0.78 11.75 2.19
C PHE A 83 -2.17 11.24 1.84
N CYS A 84 -2.36 9.94 1.97
CA CYS A 84 -3.64 9.27 1.94
C CYS A 84 -3.85 8.52 3.26
N TYR A 85 -5.10 8.50 3.71
CA TYR A 85 -5.56 7.75 4.87
C TYR A 85 -6.75 6.89 4.46
N VAL A 86 -6.73 5.64 4.89
CA VAL A 86 -7.81 4.68 4.71
C VAL A 86 -8.10 4.06 6.07
N PRO A 87 -9.30 4.25 6.63
CA PRO A 87 -9.67 3.66 7.90
C PRO A 87 -9.82 2.14 7.79
N ALA A 88 -9.64 1.45 8.91
CA ALA A 88 -9.86 0.01 9.01
C ALA A 88 -11.22 -0.41 8.43
N GLY A 89 -11.21 -1.46 7.60
CA GLY A 89 -12.38 -2.03 6.94
C GLY A 89 -12.78 -1.32 5.64
N GLU A 90 -12.24 -0.15 5.32
CA GLU A 90 -12.60 0.54 4.08
C GLU A 90 -11.92 -0.09 2.85
N VAL A 91 -12.74 -0.34 1.83
CA VAL A 91 -12.29 -0.92 0.56
C VAL A 91 -11.54 0.13 -0.24
N HIS A 92 -10.33 -0.20 -0.65
CA HIS A 92 -9.47 0.67 -1.45
C HIS A 92 -8.56 -0.10 -2.40
N GLY A 93 -7.90 0.63 -3.29
CA GLY A 93 -6.86 0.11 -4.17
C GLY A 93 -6.11 1.24 -4.84
N GLN A 94 -5.04 0.92 -5.55
CA GLN A 94 -4.20 1.88 -6.23
C GLN A 94 -3.96 1.47 -7.68
N GLU A 95 -3.64 2.44 -8.52
CA GLU A 95 -3.18 2.20 -9.89
C GLU A 95 -2.12 3.24 -10.25
N ASN A 96 -1.04 2.81 -10.88
CA ASN A 96 -0.10 3.70 -11.53
C ASN A 96 -0.56 3.93 -12.98
N PRO A 97 -1.02 5.14 -13.33
CA PRO A 97 -1.49 5.44 -14.68
C PRO A 97 -0.35 5.58 -15.70
N SER A 98 0.90 5.71 -15.26
CA SER A 98 2.03 5.88 -16.18
C SER A 98 2.31 4.58 -16.94
N PRO A 99 2.44 4.61 -18.27
CA PRO A 99 2.80 3.44 -19.07
C PRO A 99 4.32 3.18 -19.12
N ALA A 100 5.15 4.10 -18.60
CA ALA A 100 6.61 4.03 -18.72
C ALA A 100 7.35 4.11 -17.37
N ASP A 101 6.84 4.88 -16.43
CA ASP A 101 7.48 5.13 -15.13
C ASP A 101 6.83 4.34 -14.01
N TYR A 102 7.63 3.86 -13.06
CA TYR A 102 7.10 3.35 -11.80
C TYR A 102 6.62 4.49 -10.89
N ALA A 103 5.65 4.18 -10.03
CA ALA A 103 5.26 5.00 -8.88
C ALA A 103 5.79 4.38 -7.58
N GLU A 104 5.92 5.20 -6.53
CA GLU A 104 6.48 4.79 -5.25
C GLU A 104 5.66 5.33 -4.08
N LEU A 105 5.33 4.45 -3.14
CA LEU A 105 4.62 4.78 -1.90
C LEU A 105 5.49 4.44 -0.70
N ILE A 106 5.36 5.26 0.34
CA ILE A 106 5.72 4.88 1.70
C ILE A 106 4.42 4.66 2.46
N ALA A 107 4.07 3.40 2.71
CA ALA A 107 2.82 3.05 3.37
C ALA A 107 3.05 2.55 4.79
N SER A 108 2.02 2.64 5.63
CA SER A 108 2.05 2.10 6.99
C SER A 108 0.69 1.61 7.45
N TYR A 109 0.74 0.65 8.36
CA TYR A 109 -0.42 0.14 9.07
C TYR A 109 -0.31 0.49 10.55
N GLY A 110 -1.33 1.18 11.06
CA GLY A 110 -1.45 1.56 12.47
C GLY A 110 -1.98 0.42 13.33
N ASN A 111 -1.45 0.27 14.54
CA ASN A 111 -1.81 -0.81 15.48
C ASN A 111 -1.68 -2.23 14.88
N CYS A 112 -0.75 -2.40 13.93
CA CYS A 112 -0.52 -3.64 13.21
C CYS A 112 0.97 -3.97 13.21
N PRO A 113 1.44 -4.94 14.02
CA PRO A 113 2.86 -5.20 14.17
C PRO A 113 3.49 -5.97 13.00
N HIS A 114 2.69 -6.60 12.15
CA HIS A 114 3.18 -7.39 11.03
C HIS A 114 2.15 -7.40 9.90
N GLN A 115 2.60 -7.39 8.64
CA GLN A 115 1.74 -7.35 7.47
C GLN A 115 0.71 -8.50 7.40
N ASP A 116 1.07 -9.69 7.89
CA ASP A 116 0.16 -10.85 7.95
C ASP A 116 -0.98 -10.64 8.95
N LYS A 117 -0.81 -9.73 9.91
CA LYS A 117 -1.81 -9.36 10.92
C LYS A 117 -2.67 -8.18 10.46
N ALA A 118 -2.43 -7.63 9.26
CA ALA A 118 -3.24 -6.55 8.71
C ALA A 118 -4.67 -7.01 8.36
N GLY A 119 -4.95 -8.32 8.33
CA GLY A 119 -6.30 -8.84 8.04
C GLY A 119 -6.75 -8.53 6.61
N THR A 120 -5.82 -8.52 5.66
CA THR A 120 -6.07 -8.12 4.27
C THR A 120 -7.09 -9.03 3.61
N THR A 121 -8.17 -8.44 3.11
CA THR A 121 -9.25 -9.14 2.39
C THR A 121 -9.39 -8.55 1.00
N PHE A 122 -9.22 -9.37 -0.03
CA PHE A 122 -9.38 -8.95 -1.42
C PHE A 122 -10.84 -9.09 -1.86
N MET A 123 -11.32 -8.12 -2.62
CA MET A 123 -12.65 -8.15 -3.24
C MET A 123 -12.62 -9.03 -4.49
N GLU A 124 -13.75 -9.68 -4.80
CA GLU A 124 -13.95 -10.47 -6.02
C GLU A 124 -14.09 -9.61 -7.28
#